data_AF-A0A2E0L410-F1
#
_entry.id   AF-A0A2E0L410-F1
#
_cell.length_a   1.000
_cell.length_b   1.000
_cell.length_c   1.000
_cell.angle_alpha   90.00
_cell.angle_beta   90.00
_cell.angle_gamma   90.00
#
_symmetry.space_group_name_H-M   'P 1'
#
loop_
_entity.id
_entity.type
_entity.pdbx_description
1 polymer ?
#
loop_
_entity_poly.entity_id
_entity_poly.type
_entity_poly.pdbx_seq_one_letter_code
_entity_poly.pdbx_strand_id
1 'polypeptide(L)'
;MLKAILILSLLLFIIRDGHVLQSNSISLLDGLPSCQFTNKVNIDGLRVGAVLLNMETGQGCVENLDTAFPIASIPKVFIVGAFLEKVAQNEASFQAVVRFTDNYLMGDSNACLTENRIGETITLGYLSDIMISCSDNAATWILMDVLGWQTVQGYINRLGIDGIGPVIPYSEVDRLKLAILDERWAHVPRTLAAQFYRRRRTDQLVPAFFDEIPRYTRAELAAANAKYLAQYDYNTATPRAVAEYLLKLRDDLEQPGTTQAQIAWWLFNTMLLTQRQYSVQAAPGTLFVGAKNGSDYGIWAEVNVLYSSLETRIPQAMIIVFLQQTDFDDSDLQLPWYREGILNTLLRSLSPQILARIYPEYERPDTGSISGEPFIVFSNRAFIENCWDWYVVSNFEALDRLASCWRALQEVNQLSVGEELGFGLILYDLNQQDTRLSFIYTEPNGEQFSYQSSVLSQEDAPAYWFRELDAIGTWRIDIYQDLHHIYSWLVFAEA
;
A
#
# COMPACT_ATOMS: atom_id res chain seq x y z
N MET A 1 -58.99 -25.77 19.32
CA MET A 1 -58.26 -24.75 20.09
C MET A 1 -56.98 -25.31 20.75
N LEU A 2 -56.24 -26.22 20.07
CA LEU A 2 -55.06 -26.89 20.65
C LEU A 2 -54.00 -27.29 19.58
N LYS A 3 -53.91 -26.53 18.47
CA LYS A 3 -52.89 -26.74 17.42
C LYS A 3 -52.13 -25.46 17.02
N ALA A 4 -52.40 -24.33 17.68
CA ALA A 4 -51.78 -23.03 17.37
C ALA A 4 -50.66 -22.60 18.34
N ILE A 5 -50.36 -23.42 19.37
CA ILE A 5 -49.37 -23.06 20.42
C ILE A 5 -48.00 -23.73 20.18
N LEU A 6 -47.89 -24.72 19.29
CA LEU A 6 -46.64 -25.47 19.10
C LEU A 6 -45.70 -24.92 18.02
N ILE A 7 -46.10 -23.88 17.27
CA ILE A 7 -45.26 -23.24 16.24
C ILE A 7 -44.54 -21.99 16.79
N LEU A 8 -44.98 -21.45 17.93
CA LEU A 8 -44.33 -20.28 18.55
C LEU A 8 -43.12 -20.66 19.43
N SER A 9 -42.94 -21.95 19.76
CA SER A 9 -41.83 -22.43 20.60
C SER A 9 -40.60 -22.89 19.81
N LEU A 10 -40.68 -22.97 18.48
CA LEU A 10 -39.55 -23.34 17.61
C LEU A 10 -38.87 -22.13 16.92
N LEU A 11 -39.42 -20.92 17.13
CA LEU A 11 -38.88 -19.65 16.61
C LEU A 11 -38.09 -18.86 17.66
N LEU A 12 -37.88 -19.43 18.85
CA LEU A 12 -37.23 -18.79 20.00
C LEU A 12 -35.81 -19.30 20.29
N PHE A 13 -35.19 -20.05 19.37
CA PHE A 13 -33.88 -20.69 19.59
C PHE A 13 -32.86 -20.55 18.45
N ILE A 14 -32.94 -19.48 17.64
CA ILE A 14 -31.84 -19.05 16.76
C ILE A 14 -31.69 -17.52 16.86
N ILE A 15 -31.54 -17.01 18.07
CA ILE A 15 -30.75 -15.81 18.34
C ILE A 15 -29.63 -16.30 19.24
N ARG A 16 -28.75 -17.13 18.68
CA ARG A 16 -27.54 -17.63 19.34
C ARG A 16 -26.39 -16.77 18.87
N ASP A 17 -26.00 -15.83 19.73
CA ASP A 17 -24.63 -15.40 19.98
C ASP A 17 -23.73 -15.13 18.75
N GLY A 18 -24.08 -14.11 17.96
CA GLY A 18 -23.15 -13.49 17.01
C GLY A 18 -21.92 -12.83 17.69
N HIS A 19 -21.89 -12.75 19.03
CA HIS A 19 -20.79 -12.16 19.79
C HIS A 19 -19.63 -13.13 20.09
N VAL A 20 -19.78 -14.45 19.89
CA VAL A 20 -18.74 -15.41 20.32
C VAL A 20 -17.58 -15.53 19.33
N LEU A 21 -17.79 -15.28 18.04
CA LEU A 21 -16.72 -15.45 17.03
C LEU A 21 -15.68 -14.32 17.05
N GLN A 22 -16.08 -13.07 17.32
CA GLN A 22 -15.16 -11.92 17.26
C GLN A 22 -14.08 -11.94 18.36
N SER A 23 -14.37 -12.53 19.53
CA SER A 23 -13.42 -12.61 20.64
C SER A 23 -12.22 -13.53 20.34
N ASN A 24 -12.39 -14.52 19.46
CA ASN A 24 -11.35 -15.50 19.18
C ASN A 24 -10.27 -14.92 18.26
N SER A 25 -10.63 -14.14 17.25
CA SER A 25 -9.67 -13.58 16.28
C SER A 25 -8.68 -12.62 16.93
N ILE A 26 -9.13 -11.78 17.87
CA ILE A 26 -8.27 -10.80 18.55
C ILE A 26 -7.32 -11.51 19.52
N SER A 27 -7.81 -12.51 20.26
CA SER A 27 -7.00 -13.29 21.20
C SER A 27 -5.84 -14.04 20.52
N LEU A 28 -5.94 -14.27 19.20
CA LEU A 28 -4.89 -14.88 18.40
C LEU A 28 -3.60 -14.04 18.43
N LEU A 29 -3.72 -12.71 18.39
CA LEU A 29 -2.56 -11.81 18.37
C LEU A 29 -1.71 -11.92 19.63
N ASP A 30 -2.34 -12.12 20.79
CA ASP A 30 -1.66 -12.25 22.08
C ASP A 30 -0.87 -13.56 22.22
N GLY A 31 -1.25 -14.58 21.45
CA GLY A 31 -0.59 -15.88 21.42
C GLY A 31 0.58 -15.99 20.44
N LEU A 32 0.77 -15.00 19.57
CA LEU A 32 1.82 -15.05 18.55
C LEU A 32 3.23 -14.83 19.14
N PRO A 33 4.25 -15.55 18.66
CA PRO A 33 5.62 -15.36 19.12
C PRO A 33 6.20 -14.02 18.63
N SER A 34 7.32 -13.58 19.22
CA SER A 34 8.06 -12.42 18.71
C SER A 34 8.61 -12.62 17.29
N CYS A 35 8.56 -11.58 16.44
CA CYS A 35 9.23 -11.58 15.13
C CYS A 35 10.76 -11.47 15.23
N GLN A 36 11.27 -10.83 16.30
CA GLN A 36 12.68 -10.54 16.55
C GLN A 36 13.31 -9.61 15.50
N PHE A 37 12.51 -8.79 14.84
CA PHE A 37 13.00 -7.84 13.83
C PHE A 37 13.89 -6.78 14.46
N THR A 38 13.55 -6.23 15.63
CA THR A 38 14.43 -5.25 16.29
C THR A 38 15.81 -5.84 16.58
N ASN A 39 15.91 -7.12 16.97
CA ASN A 39 17.19 -7.75 17.28
C ASN A 39 18.03 -8.13 16.05
N LYS A 40 17.36 -8.36 14.91
CA LYS A 40 18.03 -8.72 13.65
C LYS A 40 18.57 -7.51 12.91
N VAL A 41 18.09 -6.33 13.25
CA VAL A 41 18.41 -5.09 12.54
C VAL A 41 19.44 -4.32 13.34
N ASN A 42 20.66 -4.26 12.82
CA ASN A 42 21.76 -3.50 13.42
C ASN A 42 21.70 -2.02 13.00
N ILE A 43 20.57 -1.36 13.29
CA ILE A 43 20.38 0.08 13.05
C ILE A 43 20.07 0.72 14.40
N ASP A 44 21.00 1.53 14.88
CA ASP A 44 20.84 2.25 16.13
C ASP A 44 19.63 3.18 16.08
N GLY A 45 18.87 3.23 17.18
CA GLY A 45 17.70 4.08 17.27
C GLY A 45 16.51 3.65 16.40
N LEU A 46 16.52 2.47 15.78
CA LEU A 46 15.36 1.96 15.05
C LEU A 46 14.35 1.27 15.98
N ARG A 47 13.07 1.61 15.83
CA ARG A 47 11.94 0.89 16.42
C ARG A 47 11.15 0.18 15.33
N VAL A 48 10.76 -1.07 15.60
CA VAL A 48 9.97 -1.89 14.68
C VAL A 48 8.68 -2.33 15.36
N GLY A 49 7.52 -2.04 14.78
CA GLY A 49 6.24 -2.63 15.17
C GLY A 49 5.79 -3.59 14.07
N ALA A 50 5.33 -4.79 14.41
CA ALA A 50 4.93 -5.75 13.40
C ALA A 50 3.77 -6.65 13.83
N VAL A 51 2.94 -7.02 12.85
CA VAL A 51 2.00 -8.15 12.92
C VAL A 51 2.11 -8.93 11.62
N LEU A 52 2.52 -10.18 11.71
CA LEU A 52 2.42 -11.15 10.64
C LEU A 52 1.43 -12.21 11.06
N LEU A 53 0.40 -12.44 10.26
CA LEU A 53 -0.59 -13.44 10.59
C LEU A 53 -1.15 -14.07 9.32
N ASN A 54 -0.97 -15.38 9.19
CA ASN A 54 -1.80 -16.24 8.37
C ASN A 54 -3.06 -16.58 9.18
N MET A 55 -4.20 -16.01 8.77
CA MET A 55 -5.47 -16.14 9.46
C MET A 55 -6.11 -17.52 9.31
N GLU A 56 -5.66 -18.32 8.33
CA GLU A 56 -6.14 -19.69 8.13
C GLU A 56 -5.42 -20.69 9.04
N THR A 57 -4.10 -20.54 9.18
CA THR A 57 -3.26 -21.48 9.95
C THR A 57 -2.96 -21.00 11.37
N GLY A 58 -3.18 -19.71 11.66
CA GLY A 58 -2.74 -19.06 12.90
C GLY A 58 -1.23 -18.87 12.98
N GLN A 59 -0.46 -19.19 11.92
CA GLN A 59 0.98 -18.99 11.89
C GLN A 59 1.31 -17.51 11.76
N GLY A 60 2.34 -17.05 12.48
CA GLY A 60 2.67 -15.64 12.49
C GLY A 60 3.71 -15.25 13.54
N CYS A 61 3.84 -13.95 13.73
CA CYS A 61 4.58 -13.34 14.82
C CYS A 61 4.14 -11.88 15.03
N VAL A 62 4.47 -11.32 16.19
CA VAL A 62 4.21 -9.92 16.53
C VAL A 62 5.46 -9.24 17.07
N GLU A 63 5.52 -7.92 16.98
CA GLU A 63 6.59 -7.11 17.58
C GLU A 63 6.04 -5.76 18.01
N ASN A 64 6.36 -5.32 19.24
CA ASN A 64 5.91 -4.04 19.79
C ASN A 64 4.41 -3.78 19.55
N LEU A 65 3.60 -4.82 19.78
CA LEU A 65 2.20 -4.91 19.36
C LEU A 65 1.32 -3.76 19.86
N ASP A 66 1.55 -3.33 21.10
CA ASP A 66 0.81 -2.27 21.80
C ASP A 66 1.51 -0.91 21.79
N THR A 67 2.62 -0.80 21.05
CA THR A 67 3.38 0.44 20.96
C THR A 67 2.81 1.32 19.86
N ALA A 68 2.52 2.58 20.16
CA ALA A 68 2.09 3.54 19.15
C ALA A 68 3.26 3.95 18.24
N PHE A 69 2.99 3.95 16.94
CA PHE A 69 3.90 4.45 15.91
C PHE A 69 3.22 5.57 15.14
N PRO A 70 3.95 6.60 14.71
CA PRO A 70 3.49 7.42 13.60
C PRO A 70 3.41 6.55 12.35
N ILE A 71 2.25 6.51 11.70
CA ILE A 71 1.97 5.58 10.60
C ILE A 71 1.84 6.29 9.25
N ALA A 72 2.36 7.53 9.16
CA ALA A 72 2.40 8.34 7.95
C ALA A 72 1.08 8.27 7.16
N SER A 73 1.06 7.66 5.97
CA SER A 73 -0.12 7.57 5.09
C SER A 73 -1.10 6.43 5.36
N ILE A 74 -0.87 5.56 6.34
CA ILE A 74 -1.80 4.49 6.70
C ILE A 74 -3.19 4.99 7.12
N PRO A 75 -3.37 6.14 7.83
CA PRO A 75 -4.69 6.61 8.23
C PRO A 75 -5.72 6.78 7.09
N LYS A 76 -5.24 6.85 5.84
CA LYS A 76 -6.07 6.84 4.63
C LYS A 76 -6.99 5.60 4.53
N VAL A 77 -6.62 4.47 5.14
CA VAL A 77 -7.51 3.30 5.23
C VAL A 77 -8.74 3.56 6.10
N PHE A 78 -8.59 4.34 7.18
CA PHE A 78 -9.73 4.75 8.02
C PHE A 78 -10.56 5.83 7.35
N ILE A 79 -9.93 6.74 6.60
CA ILE A 79 -10.62 7.79 5.83
C ILE A 79 -11.49 7.13 4.75
N VAL A 80 -10.97 6.15 4.00
CA VAL A 80 -11.79 5.42 3.03
C VAL A 80 -12.87 4.59 3.71
N GLY A 81 -12.58 3.95 4.85
CA GLY A 81 -13.60 3.26 5.65
C GLY A 81 -14.78 4.17 6.04
N ALA A 82 -14.49 5.39 6.49
CA ALA A 82 -15.51 6.39 6.81
C ALA A 82 -16.31 6.85 5.57
N PHE A 83 -15.63 7.06 4.44
CA PHE A 83 -16.30 7.38 3.17
C PHE A 83 -17.26 6.26 2.74
N LEU A 84 -16.79 5.01 2.78
CA LEU A 84 -17.55 3.83 2.37
C LEU A 84 -18.75 3.59 3.29
N GLU A 85 -18.62 3.85 4.59
CA GLU A 85 -19.75 3.83 5.53
C GLU A 85 -20.83 4.84 5.11
N LYS A 86 -20.43 6.08 4.77
CA LYS A 86 -21.37 7.11 4.29
C LYS A 86 -22.03 6.73 2.96
N VAL A 87 -21.29 6.12 2.04
CA VAL A 87 -21.86 5.59 0.80
C VAL A 87 -22.90 4.50 1.10
N ALA A 88 -22.56 3.56 1.97
CA ALA A 88 -23.46 2.46 2.35
C ALA A 88 -24.74 2.96 3.06
N GLN A 89 -24.65 4.09 3.76
CA GLN A 89 -25.78 4.79 4.41
C GLN A 89 -26.58 5.68 3.44
N ASN A 90 -26.18 5.78 2.16
CA ASN A 90 -26.72 6.73 1.18
C ASN A 90 -26.54 8.22 1.56
N GLU A 91 -25.55 8.51 2.41
CA GLU A 91 -25.18 9.88 2.82
C GLU A 91 -24.05 10.46 1.94
N ALA A 92 -23.39 9.62 1.15
CA ALA A 92 -22.42 9.99 0.12
C ALA A 92 -22.62 9.12 -1.13
N SER A 93 -21.94 9.47 -2.23
CA SER A 93 -21.97 8.70 -3.47
C SER A 93 -20.60 8.69 -4.13
N PHE A 94 -20.20 7.54 -4.68
CA PHE A 94 -19.02 7.44 -5.53
C PHE A 94 -19.07 8.39 -6.73
N GLN A 95 -20.27 8.68 -7.24
CA GLN A 95 -20.51 9.53 -8.40
C GLN A 95 -20.67 11.01 -8.06
N ALA A 96 -20.70 11.36 -6.76
CA ALA A 96 -20.66 12.76 -6.38
C ALA A 96 -19.35 13.37 -6.89
N VAL A 97 -19.42 14.59 -7.41
CA VAL A 97 -18.28 15.26 -8.02
C VAL A 97 -17.86 16.48 -7.23
N VAL A 98 -16.56 16.75 -7.28
CA VAL A 98 -15.93 17.95 -6.74
C VAL A 98 -14.98 18.53 -7.77
N ARG A 99 -14.72 19.83 -7.68
CA ARG A 99 -13.74 20.48 -8.54
C ARG A 99 -12.38 20.48 -7.84
N PHE A 100 -11.37 19.92 -8.48
CA PHE A 100 -10.00 20.03 -7.97
C PHE A 100 -9.53 21.48 -8.18
N THR A 101 -9.10 22.13 -7.11
CA THR A 101 -8.65 23.52 -7.11
C THR A 101 -7.25 23.63 -6.52
N ASP A 102 -6.60 24.76 -6.76
CA ASP A 102 -5.32 25.12 -6.17
C ASP A 102 -5.33 25.08 -4.63
N ASN A 103 -6.49 25.31 -4.00
CA ASN A 103 -6.69 25.16 -2.55
C ASN A 103 -6.43 23.75 -2.01
N TYR A 104 -6.39 22.72 -2.85
CA TYR A 104 -6.08 21.34 -2.44
C TYR A 104 -4.71 20.87 -2.91
N LEU A 105 -4.00 21.67 -3.72
CA LEU A 105 -2.70 21.28 -4.24
C LEU A 105 -1.69 21.19 -3.09
N MET A 106 -1.19 19.98 -2.83
CA MET A 106 -0.21 19.70 -1.76
C MET A 106 1.23 19.72 -2.28
N GLY A 107 1.45 19.38 -3.56
CA GLY A 107 2.77 19.39 -4.16
C GLY A 107 3.65 18.16 -3.88
N ASP A 108 3.07 16.98 -3.65
CA ASP A 108 3.87 15.76 -3.58
C ASP A 108 4.51 15.41 -4.94
N SER A 109 5.69 14.78 -4.97
CA SER A 109 6.32 14.30 -6.20
C SER A 109 5.64 13.05 -6.75
N ASN A 110 4.94 12.30 -5.90
CA ASN A 110 4.20 11.08 -6.27
C ASN A 110 2.67 11.30 -6.29
N ALA A 111 2.20 12.55 -6.37
CA ALA A 111 0.76 12.84 -6.44
C ALA A 111 0.18 12.46 -7.81
N CYS A 112 -1.00 11.83 -7.79
CA CYS A 112 -1.83 11.56 -8.97
C CYS A 112 -2.71 12.78 -9.35
N LEU A 113 -2.97 13.68 -8.40
CA LEU A 113 -3.53 15.02 -8.66
C LEU A 113 -2.41 16.05 -8.74
N THR A 114 -1.98 16.32 -9.96
CA THR A 114 -0.94 17.29 -10.31
C THR A 114 -1.53 18.63 -10.71
N GLU A 115 -0.71 19.69 -10.70
CA GLU A 115 -1.15 21.06 -10.98
C GLU A 115 -1.84 21.25 -12.34
N ASN A 116 -1.44 20.53 -13.38
CA ASN A 116 -2.08 20.57 -14.69
C ASN A 116 -3.53 20.05 -14.69
N ARG A 117 -3.97 19.40 -13.60
CA ARG A 117 -5.34 18.92 -13.41
C ARG A 117 -6.23 19.90 -12.66
N ILE A 118 -5.70 21.05 -12.23
CA ILE A 118 -6.50 22.08 -11.55
C ILE A 118 -7.64 22.52 -12.46
N GLY A 119 -8.84 22.55 -11.90
CA GLY A 119 -10.08 22.89 -12.59
C GLY A 119 -10.88 21.68 -13.06
N GLU A 120 -10.30 20.47 -13.08
CA GLU A 120 -11.00 19.23 -13.42
C GLU A 120 -12.12 18.90 -12.42
N THR A 121 -13.17 18.27 -12.95
CA THR A 121 -14.26 17.69 -12.16
C THR A 121 -13.93 16.24 -11.89
N ILE A 122 -13.87 15.87 -10.61
CA ILE A 122 -13.40 14.55 -10.16
C ILE A 122 -14.48 13.91 -9.28
N THR A 123 -14.73 12.62 -9.49
CA THR A 123 -15.69 11.86 -8.66
C THR A 123 -15.06 11.49 -7.31
N LEU A 124 -15.87 11.39 -6.25
CA LEU A 124 -15.39 10.95 -4.94
C LEU A 124 -14.86 9.51 -4.97
N GLY A 125 -15.41 8.64 -5.82
CA GLY A 125 -14.88 7.30 -6.03
C GLY A 125 -13.45 7.30 -6.58
N TYR A 126 -13.19 8.11 -7.61
CA TYR A 126 -11.83 8.25 -8.13
C TYR A 126 -10.87 8.80 -7.08
N LEU A 127 -11.31 9.79 -6.27
CA LEU A 127 -10.50 10.30 -5.16
C LEU A 127 -10.18 9.21 -4.14
N SER A 128 -11.14 8.33 -3.80
CA SER A 128 -10.89 7.23 -2.88
C SER A 128 -9.88 6.22 -3.43
N ASP A 129 -9.94 5.95 -4.74
CA ASP A 129 -9.02 5.03 -5.41
C ASP A 129 -7.59 5.59 -5.38
N ILE A 130 -7.38 6.81 -5.87
CA ILE A 130 -6.02 7.40 -5.94
C ILE A 130 -5.47 7.79 -4.56
N MET A 131 -6.33 8.02 -3.56
CA MET A 131 -5.91 8.19 -2.17
C MET A 131 -5.23 6.92 -1.66
N ILE A 132 -5.69 5.74 -2.05
CA ILE A 132 -5.11 4.48 -1.62
C ILE A 132 -3.95 4.07 -2.55
N SER A 133 -4.19 3.98 -3.85
CA SER A 133 -3.23 3.45 -4.83
C SER A 133 -2.00 4.35 -5.01
N CYS A 134 -2.20 5.65 -5.15
CA CYS A 134 -1.11 6.64 -5.28
C CYS A 134 -0.68 7.21 -3.93
N SER A 135 -1.42 6.97 -2.85
CA SER A 135 -1.25 7.68 -1.58
C SER A 135 -1.46 9.19 -1.69
N ASP A 136 -2.34 9.64 -2.60
CA ASP A 136 -2.47 11.05 -2.97
C ASP A 136 -2.96 11.94 -1.82
N ASN A 137 -2.16 12.93 -1.45
CA ASN A 137 -2.42 13.80 -0.31
C ASN A 137 -3.48 14.89 -0.61
N ALA A 138 -3.64 15.31 -1.87
CA ALA A 138 -4.69 16.24 -2.27
C ALA A 138 -6.06 15.53 -2.26
N ALA A 139 -6.14 14.32 -2.81
CA ALA A 139 -7.35 13.50 -2.78
C ALA A 139 -7.80 13.20 -1.34
N THR A 140 -6.83 12.92 -0.46
CA THR A 140 -7.09 12.73 0.96
C THR A 140 -7.73 13.96 1.59
N TRP A 141 -7.16 15.14 1.34
CA TRP A 141 -7.71 16.37 1.89
C TRP A 141 -9.11 16.62 1.35
N ILE A 142 -9.32 16.55 0.03
CA ILE A 142 -10.64 16.77 -0.56
C ILE A 142 -11.68 15.84 0.07
N LEU A 143 -11.37 14.55 0.23
CA LEU A 143 -12.29 13.60 0.88
C LEU A 143 -12.56 13.97 2.34
N MET A 144 -11.53 14.32 3.12
CA MET A 144 -11.72 14.75 4.51
C MET A 144 -12.51 16.05 4.63
N ASP A 145 -12.38 16.98 3.69
CA ASP A 145 -13.13 18.24 3.68
C ASP A 145 -14.60 18.00 3.35
N VAL A 146 -14.87 17.19 2.33
CA VAL A 146 -16.24 16.79 1.92
C VAL A 146 -16.96 16.03 3.04
N LEU A 147 -16.27 15.10 3.70
CA LEU A 147 -16.84 14.30 4.79
C LEU A 147 -16.95 15.07 6.11
N GLY A 148 -16.07 16.05 6.31
CA GLY A 148 -15.73 16.59 7.62
C GLY A 148 -14.82 15.63 8.40
N TRP A 149 -13.70 16.13 8.90
CA TRP A 149 -12.76 15.34 9.71
C TRP A 149 -13.44 14.70 10.92
N GLN A 150 -14.36 15.39 11.61
CA GLN A 150 -15.10 14.82 12.74
C GLN A 150 -15.87 13.55 12.36
N THR A 151 -16.30 13.40 11.10
CA THR A 151 -16.92 12.18 10.59
C THR A 151 -15.92 11.03 10.57
N VAL A 152 -14.69 11.27 10.09
CA VAL A 152 -13.60 10.27 10.09
C VAL A 152 -13.27 9.85 11.51
N GLN A 153 -13.09 10.81 12.43
CA GLN A 153 -12.81 10.48 13.83
C GLN A 153 -13.98 9.74 14.48
N GLY A 154 -15.22 10.14 14.17
CA GLY A 154 -16.43 9.46 14.65
C GLY A 154 -16.52 8.02 14.15
N TYR A 155 -16.14 7.76 12.91
CA TYR A 155 -16.02 6.40 12.37
C TYR A 155 -15.00 5.59 13.18
N ILE A 156 -13.79 6.11 13.36
CA ILE A 156 -12.73 5.45 14.14
C ILE A 156 -13.21 5.12 15.56
N ASN A 157 -13.83 6.09 16.24
CA ASN A 157 -14.32 5.89 17.61
C ASN A 157 -15.42 4.81 17.68
N ARG A 158 -16.27 4.69 16.65
CA ARG A 158 -17.31 3.64 16.58
C ARG A 158 -16.75 2.24 16.32
N LEU A 159 -15.53 2.12 15.82
CA LEU A 159 -14.87 0.82 15.68
C LEU A 159 -14.65 0.16 17.06
N GLY A 160 -14.51 0.96 18.12
CA GLY A 160 -14.21 0.47 19.47
C GLY A 160 -12.83 -0.18 19.58
N ILE A 161 -11.89 0.23 18.71
CA ILE A 161 -10.51 -0.26 18.66
C ILE A 161 -9.61 0.76 19.34
N ASP A 162 -8.93 0.34 20.40
CA ASP A 162 -7.96 1.18 21.11
C ASP A 162 -6.64 1.26 20.33
N GLY A 163 -5.88 2.34 20.55
CA GLY A 163 -4.55 2.51 19.96
C GLY A 163 -4.55 3.11 18.55
N ILE A 164 -5.67 3.66 18.05
CA ILE A 164 -5.71 4.55 16.88
C ILE A 164 -5.71 6.01 17.37
N GLY A 165 -4.67 6.77 17.07
CA GLY A 165 -4.58 8.18 17.42
C GLY A 165 -5.50 9.07 16.55
N PRO A 166 -5.68 10.36 16.89
CA PRO A 166 -6.55 11.22 16.12
C PRO A 166 -6.07 11.40 14.67
N VAL A 167 -6.97 11.26 13.70
CA VAL A 167 -6.60 11.28 12.27
C VAL A 167 -6.81 12.66 11.66
N ILE A 168 -5.72 13.31 11.22
CA ILE A 168 -5.73 14.71 10.77
C ILE A 168 -5.27 14.83 9.30
N PRO A 169 -5.74 15.83 8.52
CA PRO A 169 -5.26 16.07 7.17
C PRO A 169 -3.75 16.33 7.14
N TYR A 170 -3.05 15.81 6.12
CA TYR A 170 -1.61 16.03 5.99
C TYR A 170 -1.22 17.50 5.77
N SER A 171 -2.13 18.31 5.24
CA SER A 171 -1.92 19.76 5.16
C SER A 171 -1.83 20.42 6.53
N GLU A 172 -2.50 19.86 7.53
CA GLU A 172 -2.38 20.29 8.92
C GLU A 172 -1.09 19.77 9.55
N VAL A 173 -0.70 18.52 9.27
CA VAL A 173 0.59 17.97 9.69
C VAL A 173 1.75 18.87 9.24
N ASP A 174 1.77 19.23 7.95
CA ASP A 174 2.82 20.07 7.37
C ASP A 174 2.84 21.47 8.02
N ARG A 175 1.67 22.06 8.26
CA ARG A 175 1.53 23.36 8.94
C ARG A 175 2.02 23.29 10.40
N LEU A 176 1.70 22.24 11.14
CA LEU A 176 2.14 22.05 12.53
C LEU A 176 3.66 21.87 12.62
N LYS A 177 4.27 21.11 11.70
CA LYS A 177 5.74 20.98 11.61
C LYS A 177 6.42 22.32 11.34
N LEU A 178 5.86 23.12 10.43
CA LEU A 178 6.36 24.47 10.17
C LEU A 178 6.15 25.42 11.36
N ALA A 179 5.02 25.30 12.07
CA ALA A 179 4.73 26.10 13.26
C ALA A 179 5.68 25.82 14.44
N ILE A 180 6.32 24.66 14.47
CA ILE A 180 7.39 24.35 15.42
C ILE A 180 8.66 25.18 15.14
N LEU A 181 8.92 25.51 13.87
CA LEU A 181 10.05 26.34 13.44
C LEU A 181 9.77 27.83 13.61
N ASP A 182 8.55 28.25 13.27
CA ASP A 182 8.11 29.63 13.32
C ASP A 182 6.60 29.70 13.55
N GLU A 183 6.17 30.25 14.68
CA GLU A 183 4.78 30.36 15.12
C GLU A 183 3.87 31.00 14.05
N ARG A 184 4.39 31.87 13.18
CA ARG A 184 3.58 32.53 12.13
C ARG A 184 2.91 31.53 11.19
N TRP A 185 3.52 30.36 10.96
CA TRP A 185 2.88 29.28 10.20
C TRP A 185 1.58 28.79 10.82
N ALA A 186 1.36 29.01 12.11
CA ALA A 186 0.10 28.71 12.76
C ALA A 186 -1.09 29.51 12.16
N HIS A 187 -0.82 30.63 11.49
CA HIS A 187 -1.83 31.49 10.86
C HIS A 187 -1.88 31.36 9.33
N VAL A 188 -0.94 30.63 8.73
CA VAL A 188 -0.91 30.39 7.28
C VAL A 188 -1.94 29.33 6.90
N PRO A 189 -2.75 29.53 5.85
CA PRO A 189 -3.64 28.50 5.33
C PRO A 189 -2.89 27.19 5.08
N ARG A 190 -3.50 26.07 5.50
CA ARG A 190 -2.90 24.72 5.44
C ARG A 190 -2.34 24.39 4.05
N THR A 191 -2.96 24.87 2.98
CA THR A 191 -2.55 24.62 1.59
C THR A 191 -1.22 25.27 1.30
N LEU A 192 -1.10 26.56 1.63
CA LEU A 192 0.12 27.33 1.39
C LEU A 192 1.27 26.78 2.24
N ALA A 193 0.98 26.39 3.49
CA ALA A 193 1.95 25.73 4.36
C ALA A 193 2.44 24.40 3.78
N ALA A 194 1.54 23.54 3.30
CA ALA A 194 1.90 22.27 2.67
C ALA A 194 2.70 22.45 1.36
N GLN A 195 2.29 23.38 0.50
CA GLN A 195 3.00 23.70 -0.74
C GLN A 195 4.41 24.24 -0.47
N PHE A 196 4.57 25.06 0.57
CA PHE A 196 5.89 25.51 1.01
C PHE A 196 6.72 24.35 1.58
N TYR A 197 6.14 23.53 2.47
CA TYR A 197 6.85 22.41 3.10
C TYR A 197 7.39 21.42 2.05
N ARG A 198 6.57 21.11 1.04
CA ARG A 198 6.86 20.05 0.05
C ARG A 198 7.56 20.54 -1.21
N ARG A 199 7.21 21.72 -1.72
CA ARG A 199 7.75 22.27 -3.00
C ARG A 199 8.43 23.61 -2.88
N ARG A 200 8.53 24.19 -1.68
CA ARG A 200 9.07 25.54 -1.46
C ARG A 200 8.34 26.61 -2.26
N ARG A 201 7.04 26.43 -2.55
CA ARG A 201 6.24 27.50 -3.17
C ARG A 201 6.05 28.64 -2.19
N THR A 202 6.15 29.86 -2.71
CA THR A 202 6.11 31.09 -1.91
C THR A 202 5.00 32.04 -2.34
N ASP A 203 4.25 31.67 -3.38
CA ASP A 203 3.14 32.46 -3.88
C ASP A 203 2.14 32.71 -2.74
N GLN A 204 1.65 33.94 -2.64
CA GLN A 204 0.67 34.38 -1.62
C GLN A 204 1.18 34.40 -0.17
N LEU A 205 2.42 33.97 0.11
CA LEU A 205 2.98 34.05 1.47
C LEU A 205 3.44 35.47 1.83
N VAL A 206 3.97 36.22 0.85
CA VAL A 206 4.43 37.61 1.01
C VAL A 206 3.51 38.54 0.21
N PRO A 207 3.10 39.69 0.78
CA PRO A 207 3.35 40.14 2.15
C PRO A 207 2.31 39.64 3.15
N ALA A 208 1.44 38.70 2.76
CA ALA A 208 0.23 38.37 3.53
C ALA A 208 0.52 37.79 4.93
N PHE A 209 1.59 37.00 5.07
CA PHE A 209 1.95 36.31 6.31
C PHE A 209 3.40 36.57 6.75
N PHE A 210 4.26 36.96 5.80
CA PHE A 210 5.68 37.19 6.04
C PHE A 210 6.15 38.46 5.32
N ASP A 211 7.08 39.18 5.95
CA ASP A 211 7.82 40.28 5.30
C ASP A 211 8.87 39.73 4.33
N GLU A 212 9.52 38.63 4.71
CA GLU A 212 10.45 37.85 3.90
C GLU A 212 10.19 36.35 4.12
N ILE A 213 10.32 35.56 3.06
CA ILE A 213 10.15 34.10 3.14
C ILE A 213 11.23 33.50 4.04
N PRO A 214 10.86 32.78 5.12
CA PRO A 214 11.83 32.13 5.97
C PRO A 214 12.54 30.99 5.21
N ARG A 215 13.84 30.82 5.48
CA ARG A 215 14.65 29.73 4.93
C ARG A 215 14.99 28.75 6.02
N TYR A 216 14.66 27.48 5.79
CA TYR A 216 14.98 26.39 6.71
C TYR A 216 15.94 25.41 6.05
N THR A 217 16.97 25.03 6.79
CA THR A 217 17.90 23.97 6.44
C THR A 217 17.23 22.60 6.55
N ARG A 218 17.85 21.57 5.95
CA ARG A 218 17.39 20.18 6.08
C ARG A 218 17.40 19.72 7.55
N ALA A 219 18.42 20.10 8.31
CA ALA A 219 18.55 19.75 9.72
C ALA A 219 17.43 20.36 10.57
N GLU A 220 17.08 21.63 10.35
CA GLU A 220 15.97 22.28 11.05
C GLU A 220 14.64 21.57 10.76
N LEU A 221 14.39 21.15 9.53
CA LEU A 221 13.17 20.42 9.17
C LEU A 221 13.12 19.01 9.79
N ALA A 222 14.26 18.31 9.83
CA ALA A 222 14.37 17.02 10.49
C ALA A 222 14.11 17.16 12.02
N ALA A 223 14.72 18.17 12.66
CA ALA A 223 14.49 18.47 14.08
C ALA A 223 13.04 18.87 14.38
N ALA A 224 12.42 19.67 13.51
CA ALA A 224 11.00 20.01 13.63
C ALA A 224 10.09 18.79 13.48
N ASN A 225 10.43 17.87 12.57
CA ASN A 225 9.73 16.60 12.44
C ASN A 225 9.89 15.74 13.70
N ALA A 226 11.11 15.58 14.22
CA ALA A 226 11.35 14.84 15.46
C ALA A 226 10.53 15.41 16.63
N LYS A 227 10.50 16.74 16.78
CA LYS A 227 9.70 17.43 17.79
C LYS A 227 8.20 17.26 17.56
N TYR A 228 7.73 17.30 16.32
CA TYR A 228 6.33 17.00 15.99
C TYR A 228 5.93 15.61 16.47
N LEU A 229 6.73 14.59 16.16
CA LEU A 229 6.48 13.21 16.57
C LEU A 229 6.53 13.00 18.08
N ALA A 230 7.32 13.80 18.79
CA ALA A 230 7.37 13.77 20.25
C ALA A 230 6.20 14.52 20.92
N GLN A 231 5.64 15.53 20.26
CA GLN A 231 4.61 16.40 20.82
C GLN A 231 3.18 15.93 20.52
N TYR A 232 2.95 15.29 19.37
CA TYR A 232 1.61 14.96 18.88
C TYR A 232 1.44 13.45 18.69
N ASP A 233 0.26 12.94 19.03
CA ASP A 233 -0.20 11.57 18.80
C ASP A 233 -1.07 11.45 17.52
N TYR A 234 -1.10 12.50 16.71
CA TYR A 234 -1.86 12.54 15.46
C TYR A 234 -1.32 11.56 14.42
N ASN A 235 -2.23 10.92 13.69
CA ASN A 235 -1.89 9.95 12.65
C ASN A 235 -0.96 8.84 13.16
N THR A 236 -1.16 8.42 14.42
CA THR A 236 -0.47 7.29 15.03
C THR A 236 -1.40 6.07 15.11
N ALA A 237 -0.82 4.87 15.11
CA ALA A 237 -1.52 3.66 15.50
C ALA A 237 -0.57 2.64 16.11
N THR A 238 -1.10 1.72 16.90
CA THR A 238 -0.38 0.49 17.28
C THR A 238 -0.51 -0.57 16.18
N PRO A 239 0.46 -1.49 16.03
CA PRO A 239 0.30 -2.64 15.14
C PRO A 239 -0.98 -3.45 15.45
N ARG A 240 -1.33 -3.58 16.74
CA ARG A 240 -2.57 -4.23 17.19
C ARG A 240 -3.81 -3.55 16.61
N ALA A 241 -3.92 -2.24 16.76
CA ALA A 241 -5.11 -1.50 16.36
C ALA A 241 -5.40 -1.66 14.86
N VAL A 242 -4.35 -1.63 14.04
CA VAL A 242 -4.49 -1.86 12.59
C VAL A 242 -4.84 -3.32 12.28
N ALA A 243 -4.26 -4.28 12.99
CA ALA A 243 -4.60 -5.70 12.83
C ALA A 243 -6.06 -5.98 13.22
N GLU A 244 -6.53 -5.47 14.35
CA GLU A 244 -7.92 -5.60 14.81
C GLU A 244 -8.90 -4.98 13.82
N TYR A 245 -8.54 -3.85 13.21
CA TYR A 245 -9.36 -3.22 12.17
C TYR A 245 -9.52 -4.14 10.96
N LEU A 246 -8.41 -4.72 10.47
CA LEU A 246 -8.44 -5.64 9.33
C LEU A 246 -9.17 -6.95 9.65
N LEU A 247 -8.95 -7.51 10.85
CA LEU A 247 -9.67 -8.69 11.34
C LEU A 247 -11.17 -8.43 11.41
N LYS A 248 -11.57 -7.28 11.96
CA LYS A 248 -12.98 -6.89 11.99
C LYS A 248 -13.59 -6.84 10.58
N LEU A 249 -12.92 -6.19 9.62
CA LEU A 249 -13.41 -6.11 8.25
C LEU A 249 -13.48 -7.48 7.57
N ARG A 250 -12.51 -8.36 7.83
CA ARG A 250 -12.54 -9.74 7.36
C ARG A 250 -13.73 -10.52 7.95
N ASP A 251 -13.96 -10.42 9.25
CA ASP A 251 -15.07 -11.10 9.93
C ASP A 251 -16.43 -10.56 9.46
N ASP A 252 -16.49 -9.26 9.12
CA ASP A 252 -17.66 -8.64 8.49
C ASP A 252 -17.88 -9.21 7.07
N LEU A 253 -16.82 -9.44 6.28
CA LEU A 253 -16.89 -10.07 4.95
C LEU A 253 -17.44 -11.51 4.98
N GLU A 254 -17.11 -12.28 6.01
CA GLU A 254 -17.61 -13.65 6.20
C GLU A 254 -19.12 -13.70 6.47
N GLN A 255 -19.78 -12.55 6.62
CA GLN A 255 -21.22 -12.39 6.81
C GLN A 255 -21.87 -11.75 5.56
N PRO A 256 -21.97 -12.47 4.43
CA PRO A 256 -22.42 -11.91 3.17
C PRO A 256 -23.84 -11.35 3.27
N GLY A 257 -24.10 -10.26 2.53
CA GLY A 257 -25.40 -9.59 2.49
C GLY A 257 -25.61 -8.52 3.56
N THR A 258 -24.64 -8.31 4.47
CA THR A 258 -24.67 -7.18 5.42
C THR A 258 -24.06 -5.92 4.81
N THR A 259 -24.46 -4.75 5.31
CA THR A 259 -23.84 -3.47 4.95
C THR A 259 -22.34 -3.46 5.30
N GLN A 260 -21.97 -4.09 6.41
CA GLN A 260 -20.59 -4.20 6.88
C GLN A 260 -19.73 -5.05 5.93
N ALA A 261 -20.26 -6.19 5.46
CA ALA A 261 -19.60 -7.00 4.43
C ALA A 261 -19.35 -6.18 3.16
N GLN A 262 -20.33 -5.37 2.72
CA GLN A 262 -20.17 -4.54 1.53
C GLN A 262 -19.09 -3.45 1.72
N ILE A 263 -19.05 -2.79 2.88
CA ILE A 263 -18.01 -1.80 3.21
C ILE A 263 -16.63 -2.45 3.21
N ALA A 264 -16.50 -3.61 3.87
CA ALA A 264 -15.24 -4.35 3.91
C ALA A 264 -14.79 -4.80 2.51
N TRP A 265 -15.72 -5.30 1.69
CA TRP A 265 -15.45 -5.67 0.30
C TRP A 265 -14.93 -4.48 -0.52
N TRP A 266 -15.59 -3.32 -0.40
CA TRP A 266 -15.14 -2.10 -1.09
C TRP A 266 -13.74 -1.68 -0.63
N LEU A 267 -13.47 -1.69 0.67
CA LEU A 267 -12.17 -1.29 1.21
C LEU A 267 -11.04 -2.21 0.72
N PHE A 268 -11.22 -3.52 0.81
CA PHE A 268 -10.25 -4.50 0.34
C PHE A 268 -10.05 -4.42 -1.17
N ASN A 269 -11.12 -4.20 -1.94
CA ASN A 269 -11.02 -3.93 -3.37
C ASN A 269 -10.21 -2.66 -3.68
N THR A 270 -10.40 -1.58 -2.92
CA THR A 270 -9.61 -0.36 -3.12
C THR A 270 -8.14 -0.58 -2.76
N MET A 271 -7.83 -1.35 -1.70
CA MET A 271 -6.44 -1.71 -1.35
C MET A 271 -5.74 -2.53 -2.44
N LEU A 272 -6.51 -3.35 -3.17
CA LEU A 272 -6.03 -4.16 -4.30
C LEU A 272 -5.62 -3.31 -5.53
N LEU A 273 -5.88 -2.00 -5.55
CA LEU A 273 -5.42 -1.08 -6.60
C LEU A 273 -3.98 -0.58 -6.38
N THR A 274 -3.41 -0.81 -5.20
CA THR A 274 -2.06 -0.35 -4.88
C THR A 274 -1.02 -1.27 -5.54
N GLN A 275 -0.38 -0.78 -6.58
CA GLN A 275 0.79 -1.43 -7.21
C GLN A 275 2.06 -0.77 -6.67
N ARG A 276 2.97 -1.52 -6.03
CA ARG A 276 4.29 -0.98 -5.66
C ARG A 276 5.41 -2.03 -5.80
N GLN A 277 6.60 -1.51 -6.13
CA GLN A 277 7.78 -2.28 -6.53
C GLN A 277 8.80 -2.53 -5.40
N TYR A 278 8.57 -2.02 -4.17
CA TYR A 278 9.67 -1.83 -3.20
C TYR A 278 9.31 -2.03 -1.73
N SER A 279 8.52 -3.06 -1.40
CA SER A 279 7.98 -3.16 -0.04
C SER A 279 7.84 -4.63 0.43
N VAL A 280 7.32 -4.88 1.63
CA VAL A 280 7.14 -6.23 2.23
C VAL A 280 6.00 -6.98 1.53
N GLN A 281 6.14 -7.13 0.22
CA GLN A 281 5.15 -7.71 -0.66
C GLN A 281 5.66 -8.99 -1.30
N ALA A 282 6.82 -9.54 -0.87
CA ALA A 282 7.22 -10.89 -1.26
C ALA A 282 6.21 -11.91 -0.74
N ALA A 283 5.14 -12.08 -1.49
CA ALA A 283 4.12 -13.08 -1.30
C ALA A 283 4.36 -14.19 -2.32
N PRO A 284 3.89 -15.42 -2.04
CA PRO A 284 3.74 -16.43 -3.08
C PRO A 284 3.05 -15.86 -4.31
N GLY A 285 3.45 -16.30 -5.51
CA GLY A 285 2.77 -15.90 -6.75
C GLY A 285 1.31 -16.38 -6.84
N THR A 286 0.92 -17.27 -5.94
CA THR A 286 -0.44 -17.78 -5.75
C THR A 286 -1.29 -16.92 -4.80
N LEU A 287 -0.81 -15.74 -4.40
CA LEU A 287 -1.59 -14.78 -3.61
C LEU A 287 -1.56 -13.41 -4.26
N PHE A 288 -2.68 -12.68 -4.18
CA PHE A 288 -2.71 -11.25 -4.44
C PHE A 288 -2.40 -10.47 -3.17
N VAL A 289 -1.87 -9.28 -3.34
CA VAL A 289 -1.57 -8.36 -2.25
C VAL A 289 -2.38 -7.08 -2.46
N GLY A 290 -3.22 -6.76 -1.48
CA GLY A 290 -3.79 -5.43 -1.32
C GLY A 290 -2.97 -4.67 -0.29
N ALA A 291 -2.60 -3.43 -0.59
CA ALA A 291 -1.60 -2.72 0.21
C ALA A 291 -1.98 -1.27 0.48
N LYS A 292 -1.50 -0.77 1.62
CA LYS A 292 -1.31 0.65 1.88
C LYS A 292 0.01 0.85 2.58
N ASN A 293 0.83 1.77 2.06
CA ASN A 293 2.06 2.19 2.71
C ASN A 293 2.02 3.66 3.12
N GLY A 294 3.01 4.10 3.88
CA GLY A 294 3.23 5.49 4.22
C GLY A 294 4.68 5.75 4.57
N SER A 295 5.18 6.92 4.17
CA SER A 295 6.52 7.37 4.49
C SER A 295 6.52 8.81 4.98
N ASP A 296 7.44 9.12 5.88
CA ASP A 296 7.77 10.47 6.32
C ASP A 296 9.25 10.49 6.76
N TYR A 297 9.76 11.60 7.27
CA TYR A 297 11.11 11.67 7.83
C TYR A 297 11.28 10.65 8.96
N GLY A 298 12.23 9.73 8.78
CA GLY A 298 12.55 8.66 9.73
C GLY A 298 11.43 7.63 9.93
N ILE A 299 10.39 7.62 9.08
CA ILE A 299 9.22 6.76 9.28
C ILE A 299 8.92 6.00 8.00
N TRP A 300 8.63 4.71 8.15
CA TRP A 300 7.98 3.91 7.13
C TRP A 300 6.91 3.03 7.75
N ALA A 301 5.76 2.91 7.11
CA ALA A 301 4.67 2.06 7.55
C ALA A 301 4.09 1.32 6.35
N GLU A 302 3.77 0.05 6.54
CA GLU A 302 3.18 -0.80 5.51
C GLU A 302 2.13 -1.72 6.11
N VAL A 303 1.02 -1.83 5.39
CA VAL A 303 -0.13 -2.69 5.73
C VAL A 303 -0.53 -3.42 4.47
N ASN A 304 -0.32 -4.73 4.46
CA ASN A 304 -0.69 -5.63 3.38
C ASN A 304 -1.70 -6.65 3.86
N VAL A 305 -2.62 -7.01 2.97
CA VAL A 305 -3.58 -8.11 3.11
C VAL A 305 -3.46 -9.00 1.89
N LEU A 306 -3.49 -10.31 2.10
CA LEU A 306 -3.19 -11.31 1.09
C LEU A 306 -4.43 -12.15 0.76
N TYR A 307 -4.63 -12.45 -0.52
CA TYR A 307 -5.83 -13.13 -1.02
C TYR A 307 -5.45 -14.31 -1.92
N SER A 308 -6.06 -15.47 -1.74
CA SER A 308 -6.01 -16.59 -2.68
C SER A 308 -7.10 -16.55 -3.75
N SER A 309 -8.03 -15.58 -3.68
CA SER A 309 -9.15 -15.47 -4.61
C SER A 309 -9.63 -14.03 -4.75
N LEU A 310 -9.78 -13.57 -5.99
CA LEU A 310 -10.45 -12.30 -6.32
C LEU A 310 -11.98 -12.41 -6.35
N GLU A 311 -12.51 -13.63 -6.30
CA GLU A 311 -13.96 -13.84 -6.26
C GLU A 311 -14.50 -13.56 -4.86
N THR A 312 -13.92 -14.22 -3.85
CA THR A 312 -14.35 -14.04 -2.45
C THR A 312 -13.75 -12.79 -1.83
N ARG A 313 -12.49 -12.48 -2.19
CA ARG A 313 -11.71 -11.34 -1.64
C ARG A 313 -11.65 -11.32 -0.12
N ILE A 314 -11.76 -12.49 0.50
CA ILE A 314 -11.57 -12.64 1.94
C ILE A 314 -10.05 -12.72 2.17
N PRO A 315 -9.45 -11.79 2.92
CA PRO A 315 -8.03 -11.89 3.26
C PRO A 315 -7.73 -13.17 4.02
N GLN A 316 -6.66 -13.85 3.64
CA GLN A 316 -6.15 -15.05 4.31
C GLN A 316 -4.91 -14.76 5.17
N ALA A 317 -4.17 -13.71 4.84
CA ALA A 317 -3.07 -13.25 5.68
C ALA A 317 -2.98 -11.73 5.71
N MET A 318 -2.27 -11.21 6.71
CA MET A 318 -1.91 -9.81 6.81
C MET A 318 -0.44 -9.66 7.21
N ILE A 319 0.16 -8.58 6.73
CA ILE A 319 1.52 -8.16 7.05
C ILE A 319 1.45 -6.68 7.40
N ILE A 320 1.73 -6.34 8.64
CA ILE A 320 1.80 -4.97 9.14
C ILE A 320 3.23 -4.75 9.64
N VAL A 321 3.92 -3.74 9.11
CA VAL A 321 5.27 -3.38 9.55
C VAL A 321 5.38 -1.86 9.66
N PHE A 322 5.71 -1.37 10.86
CA PHE A 322 5.98 0.02 11.16
C PHE A 322 7.44 0.18 11.57
N LEU A 323 8.15 1.09 10.94
CA LEU A 323 9.54 1.41 11.17
C LEU A 323 9.65 2.88 11.56
N GLN A 324 10.39 3.16 12.63
CA GLN A 324 10.64 4.52 13.10
C GLN A 324 12.10 4.66 13.56
N GLN A 325 12.87 5.52 12.88
CA GLN A 325 14.12 6.04 13.41
C GLN A 325 13.83 7.04 14.52
N THR A 326 14.56 6.91 15.63
CA THR A 326 14.45 7.82 16.78
C THR A 326 15.60 8.83 16.83
N ASP A 327 16.71 8.54 16.15
CA ASP A 327 17.78 9.50 15.92
C ASP A 327 17.56 10.19 14.57
N PHE A 328 17.32 11.50 14.62
CA PHE A 328 17.11 12.35 13.44
C PHE A 328 18.38 13.10 13.01
N ASP A 329 19.47 12.98 13.77
CA ASP A 329 20.78 13.53 13.43
C ASP A 329 21.63 12.52 12.62
N ASP A 330 21.15 11.30 12.46
CA ASP A 330 21.76 10.26 11.63
C ASP A 330 21.85 10.69 10.14
N SER A 331 23.02 10.50 9.54
CA SER A 331 23.25 10.76 8.11
C SER A 331 22.38 9.89 7.20
N ASP A 332 21.98 8.71 7.67
CA ASP A 332 21.15 7.74 6.97
C ASP A 332 19.65 7.87 7.34
N LEU A 333 19.25 9.02 7.90
CA LEU A 333 17.84 9.33 8.14
C LEU A 333 17.01 9.16 6.85
N GLN A 334 16.01 8.29 6.92
CA GLN A 334 15.08 8.04 5.83
C GLN A 334 14.33 9.32 5.46
N LEU A 335 14.40 9.67 4.18
CA LEU A 335 13.61 10.76 3.61
C LEU A 335 12.34 10.22 2.94
N PRO A 336 11.23 10.98 2.92
CA PRO A 336 9.96 10.50 2.37
C PRO A 336 10.02 10.00 0.91
N TRP A 337 10.93 10.55 0.09
CA TRP A 337 11.09 10.25 -1.33
C TRP A 337 12.27 9.31 -1.65
N TYR A 338 13.09 8.94 -0.66
CA TYR A 338 14.31 8.19 -0.92
C TYR A 338 14.04 6.68 -0.93
N ARG A 339 13.85 6.13 -2.14
CA ARG A 339 13.49 4.70 -2.35
C ARG A 339 14.58 3.74 -1.89
N GLU A 340 15.84 4.13 -2.01
CA GLU A 340 17.00 3.35 -1.56
C GLU A 340 17.46 3.71 -0.15
N GLY A 341 16.59 4.35 0.63
CA GLY A 341 16.86 4.66 2.02
C GLY A 341 16.87 3.43 2.91
N ILE A 342 17.48 3.58 4.08
CA ILE A 342 17.76 2.49 5.01
C ILE A 342 16.51 1.70 5.42
N LEU A 343 15.35 2.35 5.57
CA LEU A 343 14.11 1.69 5.97
C LEU A 343 13.51 0.86 4.84
N ASN A 344 13.61 1.31 3.59
CA ASN A 344 13.17 0.52 2.44
C ASN A 344 14.05 -0.70 2.21
N THR A 345 15.37 -0.52 2.31
CA THR A 345 16.33 -1.63 2.24
C THR A 345 16.05 -2.67 3.32
N LEU A 346 15.73 -2.21 4.53
CA LEU A 346 15.31 -3.09 5.60
C LEU A 346 14.02 -3.86 5.28
N LEU A 347 12.97 -3.19 4.81
CA LEU A 347 11.72 -3.89 4.48
C LEU A 347 11.91 -4.96 3.43
N ARG A 348 12.74 -4.68 2.41
CA ARG A 348 13.11 -5.67 1.39
C ARG A 348 13.82 -6.86 2.02
N SER A 349 14.80 -6.64 2.91
CA SER A 349 15.55 -7.74 3.56
C SER A 349 14.71 -8.53 4.58
N LEU A 350 13.63 -7.95 5.10
CA LEU A 350 12.67 -8.68 5.93
C LEU A 350 11.73 -9.57 5.11
N SER A 351 11.56 -9.30 3.81
CA SER A 351 10.51 -9.93 3.00
C SER A 351 10.63 -11.46 2.92
N PRO A 352 11.81 -12.07 2.66
CA PRO A 352 11.95 -13.52 2.67
C PRO A 352 11.67 -14.15 4.04
N GLN A 353 12.05 -13.46 5.12
CA GLN A 353 11.82 -13.92 6.50
C GLN A 353 10.34 -13.87 6.87
N ILE A 354 9.63 -12.86 6.37
CA ILE A 354 8.20 -12.69 6.54
C ILE A 354 7.48 -13.82 5.83
N LEU A 355 7.81 -14.06 4.56
CA LEU A 355 7.25 -15.17 3.78
C LEU A 355 7.43 -16.53 4.48
N ALA A 356 8.65 -16.83 4.90
CA ALA A 356 8.96 -18.08 5.61
C ALA A 356 8.19 -18.23 6.94
N ARG A 357 7.72 -17.13 7.54
CA ARG A 357 6.96 -17.15 8.78
C ARG A 357 5.47 -17.45 8.57
N ILE A 358 4.87 -16.89 7.52
CA ILE A 358 3.41 -17.00 7.26
C ILE A 358 3.06 -18.11 6.27
N TYR A 359 4.01 -18.55 5.44
CA TYR A 359 3.87 -19.65 4.49
C TYR A 359 5.12 -20.56 4.49
N PRO A 360 5.47 -21.20 5.62
CA PRO A 360 6.64 -22.08 5.71
C PRO A 360 6.56 -23.32 4.79
N GLU A 361 5.34 -23.71 4.42
CA GLU A 361 5.05 -24.87 3.58
C GLU A 361 4.71 -24.47 2.13
N TYR A 362 5.02 -23.25 1.71
CA TYR A 362 4.75 -22.84 0.34
C TYR A 362 5.55 -23.69 -0.65
N GLU A 363 4.82 -24.50 -1.41
CA GLU A 363 5.35 -25.22 -2.56
C GLU A 363 4.95 -24.49 -3.84
N ARG A 364 5.95 -24.22 -4.67
CA ARG A 364 5.74 -23.60 -5.98
C ARG A 364 4.91 -24.55 -6.86
N PRO A 365 3.76 -24.10 -7.40
CA PRO A 365 2.98 -24.93 -8.32
C PRO A 365 3.75 -25.26 -9.60
N ASP A 366 3.39 -26.34 -10.25
CA ASP A 366 3.85 -26.62 -11.62
C ASP A 366 3.34 -25.55 -12.59
N THR A 367 4.09 -25.32 -13.67
CA THR A 367 3.68 -24.39 -14.72
C THR A 367 2.48 -24.95 -15.46
N GLY A 368 1.38 -24.19 -15.46
CA GLY A 368 0.17 -24.49 -16.21
C GLY A 368 0.09 -23.73 -17.54
N SER A 369 -0.88 -24.11 -18.36
CA SER A 369 -1.27 -23.37 -19.56
C SER A 369 -2.45 -22.44 -19.24
N ILE A 370 -2.42 -21.21 -19.75
CA ILE A 370 -3.55 -20.28 -19.74
C ILE A 370 -4.10 -20.04 -21.15
N SER A 371 -5.30 -19.48 -21.25
CA SER A 371 -5.85 -19.01 -22.53
C SER A 371 -5.08 -17.77 -22.99
N GLY A 372 -4.71 -17.74 -24.27
CA GLY A 372 -3.80 -16.73 -24.81
C GLY A 372 -2.36 -17.05 -24.38
N GLU A 373 -1.52 -17.50 -25.31
CA GLU A 373 -0.10 -17.71 -25.00
C GLU A 373 0.56 -16.34 -24.80
N PRO A 374 1.03 -16.01 -23.58
CA PRO A 374 1.70 -14.75 -23.34
C PRO A 374 2.99 -14.70 -24.16
N PHE A 375 3.27 -13.56 -24.78
CA PHE A 375 4.57 -13.34 -25.40
C PHE A 375 5.53 -12.78 -24.35
N ILE A 376 6.63 -13.48 -24.08
CA ILE A 376 7.61 -13.12 -23.05
C ILE A 376 9.01 -13.07 -23.68
N VAL A 377 9.79 -12.05 -23.33
CA VAL A 377 11.21 -11.95 -23.68
C VAL A 377 12.03 -11.50 -22.48
N PHE A 378 13.21 -12.09 -22.28
CA PHE A 378 14.19 -11.67 -21.27
C PHE A 378 15.42 -11.12 -21.97
N SER A 379 15.82 -9.90 -21.65
CA SER A 379 16.99 -9.25 -22.25
C SER A 379 17.65 -8.28 -21.27
N ASN A 380 18.71 -7.59 -21.69
CA ASN A 380 19.24 -6.47 -20.90
C ASN A 380 18.18 -5.34 -20.83
N ARG A 381 18.02 -4.71 -19.66
CA ARG A 381 17.06 -3.61 -19.43
C ARG A 381 17.11 -2.55 -20.52
N ALA A 382 18.31 -2.12 -20.94
CA ALA A 382 18.48 -1.06 -21.93
C ALA A 382 17.80 -1.40 -23.27
N PHE A 383 17.77 -2.67 -23.66
CA PHE A 383 17.11 -3.10 -24.89
C PHE A 383 15.58 -3.15 -24.74
N ILE A 384 15.08 -3.64 -23.60
CA ILE A 384 13.65 -3.64 -23.30
C ILE A 384 13.10 -2.21 -23.25
N GLU A 385 13.79 -1.32 -22.53
CA GLU A 385 13.40 0.10 -22.38
C GLU A 385 13.43 0.83 -23.72
N ASN A 386 14.43 0.61 -24.58
CA ASN A 386 14.45 1.21 -25.90
C ASN A 386 13.20 0.84 -26.72
N CYS A 387 12.76 -0.42 -26.69
CA CYS A 387 11.50 -0.81 -27.33
C CYS A 387 10.27 -0.16 -26.65
N TRP A 388 10.27 -0.09 -25.31
CA TRP A 388 9.17 0.47 -24.52
C TRP A 388 8.99 1.98 -24.70
N ASP A 389 10.07 2.75 -24.75
CA ASP A 389 10.03 4.20 -24.92
C ASP A 389 9.30 4.62 -26.19
N TRP A 390 9.51 3.88 -27.29
CA TRP A 390 8.75 4.09 -28.52
C TRP A 390 7.25 3.84 -28.34
N TYR A 391 6.88 2.83 -27.56
CA TYR A 391 5.49 2.52 -27.26
C TYR A 391 4.83 3.64 -26.42
N VAL A 392 5.54 4.15 -25.41
CA VAL A 392 5.08 5.32 -24.63
C VAL A 392 4.90 6.55 -25.51
N VAL A 393 5.87 6.85 -26.37
CA VAL A 393 5.80 8.00 -27.31
C VAL A 393 4.66 7.84 -28.32
N SER A 394 4.26 6.60 -28.64
CA SER A 394 3.08 6.31 -29.46
C SER A 394 1.75 6.46 -28.73
N ASN A 395 1.74 6.99 -27.50
CA ASN A 395 0.57 7.03 -26.64
C ASN A 395 -0.06 5.64 -26.46
N PHE A 396 0.79 4.61 -26.37
CA PHE A 396 0.38 3.21 -26.19
C PHE A 396 -0.42 2.60 -27.36
N GLU A 397 -0.40 3.21 -28.55
CA GLU A 397 -1.15 2.72 -29.72
C GLU A 397 -0.38 1.69 -30.56
N ALA A 398 0.94 1.57 -30.42
CA ALA A 398 1.79 0.78 -31.32
C ALA A 398 2.16 -0.61 -30.78
N LEU A 399 1.19 -1.38 -30.26
CA LEU A 399 1.45 -2.69 -29.63
C LEU A 399 2.14 -3.69 -30.58
N ASP A 400 1.69 -3.80 -31.84
CA ASP A 400 2.32 -4.70 -32.83
C ASP A 400 3.79 -4.37 -33.07
N ARG A 401 4.12 -3.08 -33.01
CA ARG A 401 5.50 -2.61 -33.18
C ARG A 401 6.33 -2.92 -31.94
N LEU A 402 5.77 -2.77 -30.74
CA LEU A 402 6.41 -3.19 -29.49
C LEU A 402 6.70 -4.70 -29.54
N ALA A 403 5.69 -5.51 -29.86
CA ALA A 403 5.82 -6.97 -30.01
C ALA A 403 6.91 -7.33 -31.03
N SER A 404 6.93 -6.65 -32.18
CA SER A 404 7.94 -6.88 -33.22
C SER A 404 9.35 -6.49 -32.76
N CYS A 405 9.48 -5.39 -32.00
CA CYS A 405 10.75 -4.95 -31.42
C CYS A 405 11.28 -5.98 -30.43
N TRP A 406 10.43 -6.41 -29.49
CA TRP A 406 10.78 -7.41 -28.49
C TRP A 406 11.10 -8.78 -29.09
N ARG A 407 10.39 -9.24 -30.13
CA ARG A 407 10.73 -10.48 -30.87
C ARG A 407 12.11 -10.44 -31.53
N ALA A 408 12.62 -9.25 -31.83
CA ALA A 408 13.95 -9.08 -32.43
C ALA A 408 15.07 -9.02 -31.39
N LEU A 409 14.75 -8.96 -30.09
CA LEU A 409 15.76 -8.97 -29.03
C LEU A 409 16.34 -10.38 -28.86
N GLN A 410 17.64 -10.42 -28.55
CA GLN A 410 18.29 -11.66 -28.16
C GLN A 410 17.92 -12.00 -26.71
N GLU A 411 17.45 -13.22 -26.49
CA GLU A 411 17.23 -13.75 -25.16
C GLU A 411 18.57 -13.98 -24.45
N VAL A 412 18.69 -13.51 -23.21
CA VAL A 412 19.94 -13.55 -22.44
C VAL A 412 19.89 -14.60 -21.32
N ASN A 413 20.49 -15.77 -21.50
CA ASN A 413 20.56 -16.77 -20.42
C ASN A 413 21.73 -16.56 -19.44
N GLN A 414 22.56 -15.55 -19.69
CA GLN A 414 23.73 -15.19 -18.91
C GLN A 414 23.94 -13.67 -18.95
N LEU A 415 24.25 -13.09 -17.79
CA LEU A 415 24.54 -11.66 -17.59
C LEU A 415 25.64 -11.51 -16.54
N SER A 416 26.32 -10.37 -16.50
CA SER A 416 27.29 -10.05 -15.45
C SER A 416 26.59 -9.47 -14.21
N VAL A 417 27.17 -9.65 -13.03
CA VAL A 417 26.73 -8.96 -11.81
C VAL A 417 26.84 -7.44 -12.01
N GLY A 418 25.80 -6.73 -11.55
CA GLY A 418 25.61 -5.29 -11.78
C GLY A 418 24.92 -4.96 -13.11
N GLU A 419 24.69 -5.94 -13.99
CA GLU A 419 23.78 -5.73 -15.12
C GLU A 419 22.31 -5.83 -14.68
N GLU A 420 21.46 -5.04 -15.33
CA GLU A 420 20.02 -5.07 -15.11
C GLU A 420 19.36 -6.04 -16.09
N LEU A 421 18.83 -7.12 -15.55
CA LEU A 421 17.92 -8.00 -16.27
C LEU A 421 16.59 -7.30 -16.48
N GLY A 422 16.09 -7.28 -17.71
CA GLY A 422 14.74 -6.84 -18.05
C GLY A 422 13.92 -7.99 -18.63
N PHE A 423 12.61 -7.97 -18.41
CA PHE A 423 11.68 -8.74 -19.23
C PHE A 423 10.57 -7.86 -19.79
N GLY A 424 10.13 -8.22 -21.00
CA GLY A 424 8.93 -7.70 -21.65
C GLY A 424 7.90 -8.82 -21.74
N LEU A 425 6.64 -8.50 -21.45
CA LEU A 425 5.51 -9.41 -21.47
C LEU A 425 4.37 -8.73 -22.26
N ILE A 426 3.72 -9.47 -23.15
CA ILE A 426 2.44 -9.06 -23.75
C ILE A 426 1.42 -10.14 -23.46
N LEU A 427 0.35 -9.73 -22.76
CA LEU A 427 -0.85 -10.52 -22.61
C LEU A 427 -1.80 -10.18 -23.75
N TYR A 428 -2.31 -11.21 -24.41
CA TYR A 428 -3.27 -11.08 -25.50
C TYR A 428 -4.66 -11.56 -25.07
N ASP A 429 -5.70 -11.08 -25.74
CA ASP A 429 -7.08 -11.58 -25.62
C ASP A 429 -7.62 -11.53 -24.17
N LEU A 430 -7.30 -10.48 -23.42
CA LEU A 430 -7.74 -10.29 -22.04
C LEU A 430 -9.26 -10.06 -21.92
N ASN A 431 -9.96 -9.83 -23.02
CA ASN A 431 -11.42 -9.63 -23.06
C ASN A 431 -11.92 -8.59 -22.06
N GLN A 432 -11.12 -7.55 -21.78
CA GLN A 432 -11.42 -6.48 -20.81
C GLN A 432 -11.62 -6.98 -19.37
N GLN A 433 -11.08 -8.15 -19.02
CA GLN A 433 -11.11 -8.67 -17.65
C GLN A 433 -10.10 -7.94 -16.75
N ASP A 434 -10.29 -8.02 -15.41
CA ASP A 434 -9.25 -7.64 -14.44
C ASP A 434 -8.21 -8.75 -14.46
N THR A 435 -7.06 -8.49 -15.09
CA THR A 435 -5.95 -9.42 -15.15
C THR A 435 -4.83 -8.94 -14.25
N ARG A 436 -4.36 -9.85 -13.40
CA ARG A 436 -3.31 -9.56 -12.43
C ARG A 436 -2.09 -10.41 -12.66
N LEU A 437 -0.95 -9.76 -12.60
CA LEU A 437 0.35 -10.36 -12.78
C LEU A 437 1.12 -10.32 -11.48
N SER A 438 1.68 -11.47 -11.10
CA SER A 438 2.68 -11.55 -10.04
C SER A 438 3.97 -12.09 -10.63
N PHE A 439 5.08 -11.42 -10.35
CA PHE A 439 6.41 -11.84 -10.74
C PHE A 439 7.18 -12.19 -9.49
N ILE A 440 7.65 -13.42 -9.40
CA ILE A 440 8.50 -13.89 -8.31
C ILE A 440 9.90 -13.99 -8.87
N TYR A 441 10.88 -13.39 -8.21
CA TYR A 441 12.28 -13.69 -8.50
C TYR A 441 12.92 -14.34 -7.28
N THR A 442 13.67 -15.41 -7.54
CA THR A 442 14.44 -16.15 -6.55
C THR A 442 15.92 -15.89 -6.79
N GLU A 443 16.59 -15.36 -5.78
CA GLU A 443 18.03 -15.12 -5.78
C GLU A 443 18.82 -16.45 -5.68
N PRO A 444 20.13 -16.44 -6.02
CA PRO A 444 20.97 -17.64 -5.92
C PRO A 444 21.04 -18.26 -4.51
N ASN A 445 20.81 -17.46 -3.47
CA ASN A 445 20.74 -17.90 -2.08
C ASN A 445 19.39 -18.55 -1.71
N GLY A 446 18.40 -18.55 -2.61
CA GLY A 446 17.06 -19.07 -2.41
C GLY A 446 16.04 -18.06 -1.87
N GLU A 447 16.45 -16.81 -1.59
CA GLU A 447 15.54 -15.77 -1.14
C GLU A 447 14.57 -15.36 -2.24
N GLN A 448 13.31 -15.17 -1.88
CA GLN A 448 12.24 -14.83 -2.81
C GLN A 448 11.73 -13.42 -2.58
N PHE A 449 11.45 -12.77 -3.70
CA PHE A 449 10.84 -11.46 -3.76
C PHE A 449 9.72 -11.47 -4.79
N SER A 450 8.74 -10.60 -4.62
CA SER A 450 7.68 -10.48 -5.62
C SER A 450 7.26 -9.07 -5.92
N TYR A 451 6.78 -8.91 -7.15
CA TYR A 451 6.15 -7.70 -7.65
C TYR A 451 4.77 -8.04 -8.20
N GLN A 452 3.78 -7.17 -7.93
CA GLN A 452 2.45 -7.32 -8.47
C GLN A 452 2.08 -6.11 -9.32
N SER A 453 1.46 -6.41 -10.46
CA SER A 453 0.87 -5.43 -11.36
C SER A 453 -0.54 -5.89 -11.72
N SER A 454 -1.42 -4.95 -12.05
CA SER A 454 -2.76 -5.24 -12.55
C SER A 454 -3.00 -4.45 -13.81
N VAL A 455 -3.74 -5.06 -14.73
CA VAL A 455 -4.18 -4.44 -15.96
C VAL A 455 -5.69 -4.55 -16.02
N LEU A 456 -6.35 -3.40 -16.10
CA LEU A 456 -7.81 -3.32 -16.05
C LEU A 456 -8.36 -2.92 -17.42
N SER A 457 -9.35 -3.68 -17.87
CA SER A 457 -10.20 -3.33 -19.02
C SER A 457 -9.42 -3.08 -20.33
N GLN A 458 -8.35 -3.85 -20.55
CA GLN A 458 -7.62 -3.85 -21.81
C GLN A 458 -7.98 -5.09 -22.64
N GLU A 459 -7.87 -4.99 -23.97
CA GLU A 459 -7.91 -6.16 -24.85
C GLU A 459 -6.57 -6.87 -24.83
N ASP A 460 -5.48 -6.11 -24.90
CA ASP A 460 -4.11 -6.59 -24.77
C ASP A 460 -3.33 -5.70 -23.79
N ALA A 461 -2.38 -6.28 -23.07
CA ALA A 461 -1.63 -5.57 -22.06
C ALA A 461 -0.14 -5.87 -22.11
N PRO A 462 0.69 -4.90 -22.53
CA PRO A 462 2.12 -5.02 -22.40
C PRO A 462 2.54 -4.61 -20.98
N ALA A 463 3.47 -5.38 -20.41
CA ALA A 463 4.12 -5.10 -19.14
C ALA A 463 5.62 -5.29 -19.30
N TYR A 464 6.40 -4.56 -18.52
CA TYR A 464 7.83 -4.79 -18.42
C TYR A 464 8.29 -4.60 -16.98
N TRP A 465 9.42 -5.21 -16.65
CA TRP A 465 10.02 -5.14 -15.32
C TRP A 465 11.52 -5.37 -15.45
N PHE A 466 12.27 -4.89 -14.46
CA PHE A 466 13.72 -5.05 -14.43
C PHE A 466 14.23 -5.22 -13.00
N ARG A 467 15.42 -5.84 -12.89
CA ARG A 467 16.14 -6.06 -11.65
C ARG A 467 17.64 -6.11 -11.93
N GLU A 468 18.41 -5.38 -11.13
CA GLU A 468 19.86 -5.54 -11.06
C GLU A 468 20.21 -6.90 -10.47
N LEU A 469 21.13 -7.62 -11.13
CA LEU A 469 21.68 -8.88 -10.64
C LEU A 469 22.85 -8.57 -9.71
N ASP A 470 22.60 -8.55 -8.40
CA ASP A 470 23.58 -8.15 -7.37
C ASP A 470 24.33 -9.34 -6.74
N ALA A 471 24.07 -10.55 -7.20
CA ALA A 471 24.67 -11.79 -6.69
C ALA A 471 25.03 -12.75 -7.82
N ILE A 472 26.20 -13.37 -7.71
CA ILE A 472 26.67 -14.43 -8.61
C ILE A 472 25.81 -15.69 -8.39
N GLY A 473 25.41 -16.33 -9.48
CA GLY A 473 24.73 -17.62 -9.45
C GLY A 473 23.48 -17.68 -10.30
N THR A 474 22.68 -18.73 -10.10
CA THR A 474 21.44 -18.90 -10.86
C THR A 474 20.29 -18.17 -10.19
N TRP A 475 19.74 -17.19 -10.89
CA TRP A 475 18.49 -16.55 -10.56
C TRP A 475 17.34 -17.26 -11.25
N ARG A 476 16.17 -17.28 -10.61
CA ARG A 476 14.93 -17.79 -11.20
C ARG A 476 13.89 -16.69 -11.25
N ILE A 477 13.12 -16.61 -12.34
CA ILE A 477 11.92 -15.78 -12.43
C ILE A 477 10.72 -16.68 -12.70
N ASP A 478 9.69 -16.57 -11.88
CA ASP A 478 8.41 -17.24 -12.05
C ASP A 478 7.32 -16.16 -12.30
N ILE A 479 6.53 -16.33 -13.36
CA ILE A 479 5.44 -15.41 -13.73
C ILE A 479 4.12 -16.09 -13.45
N TYR A 480 3.23 -15.35 -12.79
CA TYR A 480 1.88 -15.78 -12.47
C TYR A 480 0.89 -14.83 -13.11
N GLN A 481 -0.14 -15.39 -13.74
CA GLN A 481 -1.32 -14.67 -14.19
C GLN A 481 -2.52 -15.18 -13.41
N ASP A 482 -3.22 -14.29 -12.74
CA ASP A 482 -4.42 -14.60 -11.97
C ASP A 482 -4.21 -15.78 -10.98
N LEU A 483 -3.06 -15.79 -10.30
CA LEU A 483 -2.56 -16.83 -9.38
C LEU A 483 -2.14 -18.15 -10.03
N HIS A 484 -2.26 -18.28 -11.35
CA HIS A 484 -1.77 -19.43 -12.09
C HIS A 484 -0.31 -19.22 -12.47
N HIS A 485 0.55 -20.18 -12.14
CA HIS A 485 1.95 -20.17 -12.57
C HIS A 485 2.03 -20.47 -14.07
N ILE A 486 2.47 -19.50 -14.87
CA ILE A 486 2.42 -19.58 -16.35
C ILE A 486 3.78 -19.66 -17.02
N TYR A 487 4.85 -19.27 -16.32
CA TYR A 487 6.19 -19.29 -16.89
C TYR A 487 7.27 -19.35 -15.83
N SER A 488 8.36 -20.07 -16.12
CA SER A 488 9.60 -20.04 -15.33
C SER A 488 10.80 -19.81 -16.21
N TRP A 489 11.76 -19.05 -15.70
CA TRP A 489 13.00 -18.74 -16.38
C TRP A 489 14.20 -18.85 -15.45
N LEU A 490 15.35 -19.23 -15.99
CA LEU A 490 16.62 -19.30 -15.27
C LEU A 490 17.68 -18.48 -15.99
N VAL A 491 18.40 -17.66 -15.23
CA VAL A 491 19.56 -16.90 -15.74
C VAL A 491 20.73 -17.05 -14.81
N PHE A 492 21.92 -17.14 -15.38
CA PHE A 492 23.14 -17.17 -14.62
C PHE A 492 23.79 -15.78 -14.59
N ALA A 493 24.00 -15.24 -13.39
CA ALA A 493 24.78 -14.04 -13.15
C ALA A 493 26.25 -14.42 -12.91
N GLU A 494 27.15 -13.97 -13.79
CA GLU A 494 28.60 -14.18 -13.67
C GLU A 494 29.33 -12.97 -13.08
N ALA A 495 30.59 -13.16 -12.68
CA ALA A 495 31.38 -12.17 -11.95
C ALA A 495 31.89 -11.00 -12.81
#